data_AF-A0A257PJH5-F1
#
_entry.id   AF-A0A257PJH5-F1
#
_cell.length_a   1.000
_cell.length_b   1.000
_cell.length_c   1.000
_cell.angle_alpha   90.00
_cell.angle_beta   90.00
_cell.angle_gamma   90.00
#
_symmetry.space_group_name_H-M   'P 1'
#
loop_
_entity.id
_entity.type
_entity.pdbx_description
1 polymer ?
#
loop_
_entity_poly.entity_id
_entity_poly.type
_entity_poly.pdbx_seq_one_letter_code
_entity_poly.pdbx_strand_id
1 'polypeptide(L)' 'MVGSLKMVGEGTWPEQRVAEVLAARDRAVAGPTAPAEGLYFVSVSYERDVFGDG' A
#
# COMPACT_ATOMS: atom_id res chain seq x y z
N MET A 1 3.33 -2.83 -0.52
CA MET A 1 2.01 -2.80 -1.18
C MET A 1 2.04 -2.02 -2.48
N VAL A 2 2.23 -0.69 -2.47
CA VAL A 2 2.17 0.14 -3.70
C VAL A 2 3.12 -0.34 -4.80
N GLY A 3 4.38 -0.63 -4.48
CA GLY A 3 5.30 -1.12 -5.51
C GLY A 3 5.02 -2.54 -6.00
N SER A 4 4.45 -3.43 -5.18
CA SER A 4 3.95 -4.74 -5.66
C SER A 4 2.79 -4.58 -6.63
N LEU A 5 1.86 -3.67 -6.35
CA LEU A 5 0.70 -3.39 -7.20
C LEU A 5 1.13 -2.73 -8.52
N LYS A 6 2.15 -1.86 -8.47
CA LYS A 6 2.76 -1.29 -9.68
C LYS A 6 3.25 -2.39 -10.64
N MET A 7 3.93 -3.43 -10.13
CA MET A 7 4.39 -4.56 -10.95
C MET A 7 3.25 -5.30 -11.66
N VAL A 8 2.07 -5.39 -11.03
CA VAL A 8 0.87 -5.99 -11.62
C VAL A 8 0.30 -5.07 -12.70
N GLY A 9 0.18 -3.76 -12.42
CA GLY A 9 -0.31 -2.77 -13.38
C GLY A 9 0.57 -2.62 -14.63
N GLU A 10 1.88 -2.85 -14.48
CA GLU A 10 2.84 -2.89 -15.59
C GLU A 10 2.87 -4.25 -16.32
N GLY A 11 2.06 -5.22 -15.90
CA GLY A 11 1.99 -6.57 -16.48
C GLY A 11 3.20 -7.47 -16.16
N THR A 12 4.09 -7.02 -15.27
CA THR A 12 5.28 -7.79 -14.89
C THR A 12 4.93 -8.94 -13.93
N TRP A 13 3.92 -8.75 -13.08
CA TRP A 13 3.43 -9.77 -12.15
C TRP A 13 1.97 -10.16 -12.46
N PRO A 14 1.61 -11.45 -12.34
CA PRO A 14 0.21 -11.86 -12.35
C PRO A 14 -0.49 -11.39 -11.06
N GLU A 15 -1.79 -11.13 -11.13
CA GLU A 15 -2.62 -10.65 -10.01
C GLU A 15 -2.57 -11.58 -8.78
N GLN A 16 -2.52 -12.90 -8.99
CA GLN A 16 -2.50 -13.92 -7.94
C GLN A 16 -1.26 -13.81 -7.04
N ARG A 17 -0.16 -13.29 -7.59
CA ARG A 17 1.11 -13.15 -6.85
C ARG A 17 1.00 -12.19 -5.67
N VAL A 18 0.07 -11.23 -5.69
CA VAL A 18 -0.15 -10.33 -4.54
C VAL A 18 -0.63 -11.11 -3.32
N ALA A 19 -1.52 -12.10 -3.52
CA ALA A 19 -2.01 -12.96 -2.45
C ALA A 19 -0.89 -13.85 -1.89
N GLU A 20 -0.04 -14.42 -2.75
CA GLU A 20 1.12 -15.21 -2.34
C GLU A 20 2.11 -14.41 -1.48
N VAL A 21 2.39 -13.16 -1.87
CA VAL A 21 3.27 -12.26 -1.11
C VAL A 21 2.68 -11.93 0.26
N LEU A 22 1.37 -11.69 0.35
CA LEU A 22 0.70 -11.44 1.63
C LEU A 22 0.73 -12.69 2.53
N ALA A 23 0.53 -13.88 1.95
CA ALA A 23 0.59 -15.15 2.67
C ALA A 23 2.00 -15.45 3.20
N ALA A 24 3.03 -15.12 2.42
CA ALA A 24 4.43 -15.36 2.79
C ALA A 24 4.90 -14.52 3.99
N ARG A 25 4.26 -13.37 4.25
CA ARG A 25 4.63 -12.42 5.34
C ARG A 25 6.11 -12.04 5.35
N ASP A 26 6.75 -12.09 4.20
CA ASP A 26 8.16 -11.82 4.01
C ASP A 26 8.34 -10.59 3.12
N ARG A 27 9.16 -9.64 3.59
CA ARG A 27 9.43 -8.40 2.87
C ARG A 27 10.33 -8.63 1.65
N ALA A 28 11.15 -9.68 1.65
CA ALA A 28 12.06 -9.98 0.55
C ALA A 28 11.31 -10.43 -0.71
N VAL A 29 10.15 -11.06 -0.57
CA VAL A 29 9.30 -11.49 -1.70
C VAL A 29 8.36 -10.40 -2.20
N ALA A 30 8.23 -9.30 -1.45
CA ALA A 30 7.42 -8.16 -1.86
C ALA A 30 8.08 -7.37 -3.00
N GLY A 31 7.26 -6.66 -3.78
CA GLY A 31 7.77 -5.74 -4.79
C GLY A 31 8.57 -4.59 -4.16
N PRO A 32 9.36 -3.86 -4.96
CA PRO A 32 10.17 -2.75 -4.47
C PRO A 32 9.33 -1.73 -3.70
N THR A 33 9.94 -1.01 -2.76
CA THR A 33 9.23 0.09 -2.09
C THR A 33 9.00 1.20 -3.11
N ALA A 34 7.75 1.69 -3.20
CA ALA A 34 7.45 2.79 -4.12
C ALA A 34 8.18 4.07 -3.67
N PRO A 35 8.59 4.95 -4.61
CA PRO A 35 9.20 6.23 -4.26
C PRO A 35 8.27 7.08 -3.37
N ALA A 36 8.87 7.83 -2.44
CA ALA A 36 8.12 8.56 -1.42
C ALA A 36 7.45 9.83 -1.99
N GLU A 37 7.98 10.39 -3.09
CA GLU A 37 7.45 11.61 -3.71
C GLU A 37 6.01 11.48 -4.22
N GLY A 38 5.52 10.26 -4.44
CA GLY A 38 4.13 10.00 -4.85
C GLY A 38 3.16 9.78 -3.69
N LEU A 39 3.63 9.75 -2.44
CA LEU A 39 2.78 9.49 -1.27
C LEU A 39 2.35 10.79 -0.61
N TYR A 40 1.03 11.00 -0.52
CA TYR A 40 0.43 12.14 0.13
C TYR A 40 -0.45 11.69 1.30
N PHE A 41 -0.32 12.38 2.45
CA PHE A 41 -1.23 12.24 3.57
C PHE A 41 -2.47 13.09 3.32
N VAL A 42 -3.61 12.45 3.06
CA VAL A 42 -4.84 13.14 2.63
C VAL A 42 -5.71 13.55 3.81
N SER A 43 -5.88 12.68 4.80
CA SER A 43 -6.75 12.93 5.94
C SER A 43 -6.43 11.97 7.10
N VAL A 44 -6.91 12.33 8.29
CA VAL A 44 -7.00 11.45 9.46
C VAL A 44 -8.43 11.46 9.97
N SER A 45 -8.90 10.29 10.40
CA SER A 45 -10.20 10.11 11.03
C SER A 45 -10.01 9.69 12.48
N TYR A 46 -10.74 10.34 13.38
CA TYR A 46 -10.81 9.98 14.79
C TYR A 46 -12.22 9.46 15.08
N GLU A 47 -12.35 8.38 15.86
CA GLU A 47 -13.66 7.82 16.24
C GLU A 47 -14.51 8.81 17.04
N ARG A 48 -13.84 9.68 17.81
CA ARG A 48 -14.45 10.83 18.46
C ARG A 48 -14.00 12.06 17.68
N ASP A 49 -14.96 12.90 17.28
CA ASP A 49 -14.63 14.23 16.82
C ASP A 49 -14.03 15.01 17.99
N VAL A 50 -12.74 15.31 17.90
CA VAL A 50 -11.98 16.08 18.90
C VAL A 50 -11.75 17.52 18.46
N PHE A 51 -12.27 17.91 17.29
CA PHE A 51 -12.09 19.23 16.70
C PHE A 51 -13.41 19.96 16.47
N GLY A 52 -14.55 19.28 16.53
CA GLY A 52 -15.89 19.86 16.57
C GLY A 52 -16.38 20.08 17.99
N ASP A 53 -16.06 21.25 18.56
CA ASP A 53 -16.88 21.96 19.55
C ASP A 53 -16.30 23.37 19.77
N GLY A 54 -17.03 24.36 19.27
CA GLY A 54 -16.84 25.80 19.46
C GLY A 54 -18.14 26.51 19.15
#